data_AF-A0A8J3T6K2-F1
#
_entry.id   AF-A0A8J3T6K2-F1
#
_cell.length_a   1.000
_cell.length_b   1.000
_cell.length_c   1.000
_cell.angle_alpha   90.00
_cell.angle_beta   90.00
_cell.angle_gamma   90.00
#
_symmetry.space_group_name_H-M   'P 1'
#
loop_
_entity.id
_entity.type
_entity.pdbx_description
1 polymer ?
#
loop_
_entity_poly.entity_id
_entity_poly.type
_entity_poly.pdbx_seq_one_letter_code
_entity_poly.pdbx_strand_id
1 'polypeptide(L)' 'MSGGFTVTTDYYDTDNDGVTDAQLIDADGDHVADEERYDVNGDGVTDVVYLDLNGDGVSDYTEYAGPFPTA' A
#
# COMPACT_ATOMS: atom_id res chain seq x y z
N MET A 1 -11.25 21.15 -16.95
CA MET A 1 -10.34 19.99 -17.03
C MET A 1 -10.51 19.25 -15.72
N SER A 2 -11.31 18.18 -15.71
CA SER A 2 -11.62 17.41 -14.50
C SER A 2 -10.58 16.29 -14.41
N GLY A 3 -9.43 16.55 -13.79
CA GLY A 3 -8.51 15.49 -13.39
C GLY A 3 -9.21 14.73 -12.27
N GLY A 4 -9.83 13.60 -12.60
CA GLY A 4 -10.53 12.78 -11.63
C GLY A 4 -9.51 12.05 -10.78
N PHE A 5 -9.27 12.57 -9.57
CA PHE A 5 -8.74 11.82 -8.45
C PHE A 5 -9.62 10.58 -8.30
N THR A 6 -9.13 9.45 -8.80
CA THR A 6 -9.86 8.19 -8.78
C THR A 6 -9.16 7.35 -7.75
N VAL A 7 -9.76 7.24 -6.56
CA VAL A 7 -9.29 6.28 -5.58
C VAL A 7 -9.43 4.89 -6.21
N THR A 8 -8.33 4.18 -6.40
CA THR A 8 -8.36 2.78 -6.81
C THR A 8 -8.01 1.88 -5.63
N THR A 9 -8.51 0.66 -5.67
CA THR A 9 -8.18 -0.35 -4.69
C THR A 9 -8.08 -1.68 -5.41
N ASP A 10 -6.87 -2.23 -5.42
CA ASP A 10 -6.56 -3.52 -6.03
C ASP A 10 -6.42 -4.57 -4.93
N TYR A 11 -7.00 -5.74 -5.18
CA TYR A 11 -6.99 -6.88 -4.27
C TYR A 11 -6.28 -8.03 -4.95
N TYR A 12 -5.34 -8.63 -4.25
CA TYR A 12 -4.56 -9.77 -4.70
C TYR A 12 -4.80 -10.94 -3.76
N ASP A 13 -5.23 -12.04 -4.36
CA ASP A 13 -5.35 -13.36 -3.77
C ASP A 13 -4.39 -14.24 -4.57
N THR A 14 -3.21 -14.46 -3.99
CA THR A 14 -2.06 -15.11 -4.65
C THR A 14 -2.09 -16.62 -4.53
N ASP A 15 -2.74 -17.16 -3.50
CA ASP A 15 -2.88 -18.60 -3.29
C ASP A 15 -4.26 -19.16 -3.67
N ASN A 16 -5.20 -18.29 -4.03
CA ASN A 16 -6.56 -18.58 -4.46
C ASN A 16 -7.40 -19.31 -3.40
N ASP A 17 -7.17 -19.00 -2.12
CA ASP A 17 -7.97 -19.55 -1.02
C ASP A 17 -9.28 -18.76 -0.76
N GLY A 18 -9.44 -17.60 -1.40
CA GLY A 18 -10.60 -16.71 -1.27
C GLY A 18 -10.45 -15.63 -0.19
N VAL A 19 -9.28 -15.54 0.43
CA VAL A 19 -8.84 -14.46 1.32
C VAL A 19 -7.93 -13.51 0.51
N THR A 20 -7.89 -12.24 0.89
CA THR A 20 -7.01 -11.26 0.24
C THR A 20 -5.65 -11.27 0.92
N ASP A 21 -4.63 -11.71 0.21
CA ASP A 21 -3.23 -11.66 0.66
C ASP A 21 -2.67 -10.24 0.65
N ALA A 22 -3.04 -9.44 -0.36
CA ALA A 22 -2.57 -8.07 -0.48
C ALA A 22 -3.64 -7.11 -1.01
N GLN A 23 -3.67 -5.90 -0.45
CA GLN A 23 -4.53 -4.81 -0.89
C GLN A 23 -3.65 -3.58 -1.15
N LEU A 24 -3.77 -2.99 -2.35
CA LEU A 24 -3.09 -1.75 -2.73
C LEU A 24 -4.13 -0.67 -2.93
N ILE A 25 -3.94 0.48 -2.28
CA ILE A 25 -4.84 1.62 -2.33
C ILE A 25 -4.04 2.79 -2.89
N ASP A 26 -4.43 3.24 -4.07
CA ASP A 26 -4.02 4.53 -4.63
C ASP A 26 -5.15 5.50 -4.31
N ALA A 27 -4.96 6.28 -3.25
CA ALA A 27 -5.92 7.28 -2.86
C ALA A 27 -5.83 8.47 -3.80
N ASP A 28 -4.63 8.87 -4.24
CA ASP A 28 -4.45 10.14 -4.95
C ASP A 28 -4.62 10.14 -6.48
N GLY A 29 -4.74 8.95 -7.04
CA GLY A 29 -4.95 8.67 -8.46
C GLY A 29 -3.70 8.88 -9.30
N ASP A 30 -2.51 8.85 -8.71
CA ASP A 30 -1.24 9.01 -9.42
C ASP A 30 -0.66 7.69 -9.97
N HIS A 31 -1.33 6.56 -9.71
CA HIS A 31 -0.93 5.19 -10.03
C HIS A 31 0.23 4.64 -9.17
N VAL A 32 0.52 5.27 -8.04
CA VAL A 32 1.35 4.77 -6.94
C VAL A 32 0.44 4.42 -5.77
N ALA A 33 0.73 3.34 -5.06
CA ALA A 33 -0.08 2.95 -3.91
C ALA A 33 0.33 3.78 -2.68
N ASP A 34 -0.59 4.59 -2.17
CA ASP A 34 -0.43 5.31 -0.90
C ASP A 34 -0.45 4.36 0.31
N GLU A 35 -1.17 3.25 0.20
CA GLU A 35 -1.32 2.26 1.26
C GLU A 35 -1.30 0.83 0.70
N GLU A 36 -0.41 -0.01 1.24
CA GLU A 36 -0.33 -1.43 0.95
C GLU A 36 -0.62 -2.23 2.23
N ARG A 37 -1.55 -3.18 2.16
CA ARG A 37 -1.89 -4.07 3.27
C ARG A 37 -1.60 -5.50 2.89
N TYR A 38 -1.06 -6.27 3.82
CA TYR A 38 -0.75 -7.69 3.62
C TYR A 38 -1.34 -8.53 4.75
N ASP A 39 -2.07 -9.58 4.38
CA ASP A 39 -2.40 -10.71 5.24
C ASP A 39 -1.38 -11.81 4.95
N VAL A 40 -0.44 -12.02 5.88
CA VAL A 40 0.68 -12.95 5.69
C VAL A 40 0.30 -14.35 6.16
N ASN A 41 -0.72 -14.45 7.01
CA ASN A 41 -1.10 -15.67 7.68
C ASN A 41 -2.39 -16.31 7.11
N GLY A 42 -3.12 -15.58 6.25
CA GLY A 42 -4.31 -16.03 5.53
C GLY A 42 -5.55 -16.15 6.41
N ASP A 43 -5.63 -15.40 7.51
CA ASP A 43 -6.79 -15.43 8.43
C ASP A 43 -7.89 -14.41 8.09
N GLY A 44 -7.67 -13.61 7.06
CA GLY A 44 -8.54 -12.52 6.62
C GLY A 44 -8.33 -11.21 7.37
N VAL A 45 -7.28 -11.11 8.18
CA VAL A 45 -6.89 -9.90 8.91
C VAL A 45 -5.55 -9.42 8.39
N THR A 46 -5.46 -8.11 8.13
CA THR A 46 -4.20 -7.49 7.76
C THR A 46 -3.17 -7.61 8.88
N ASP A 47 -2.04 -8.24 8.58
CA ASP A 47 -0.88 -8.36 9.45
C ASP A 47 0.05 -7.16 9.36
N VAL A 48 0.26 -6.65 8.14
CA VAL A 48 1.24 -5.60 7.84
C VAL A 48 0.60 -4.51 6.99
N VAL A 49 0.92 -3.25 7.32
CA VAL A 49 0.54 -2.08 6.53
C VAL A 49 1.79 -1.28 6.20
N TYR A 50 1.99 -0.97 4.92
CA TYR A 50 2.96 -0.01 4.44
C TYR A 50 2.21 1.24 3.96
N LEU A 51 2.77 2.41 4.26
CA LEU A 51 2.25 3.70 3.83
C LEU A 51 3.33 4.41 3.04
N ASP A 52 2.95 5.02 1.92
CA ASP A 52 3.75 5.93 1.12
C ASP A 52 2.96 7.24 1.01
N LEU A 53 3.07 8.10 2.02
CA LEU A 53 2.30 9.34 2.09
C LEU A 53 2.79 10.42 1.12
N ASN A 54 3.92 10.20 0.45
CA ASN A 54 4.57 11.18 -0.41
C ASN A 54 4.55 10.77 -1.90
N GLY A 55 4.13 9.54 -2.21
CA GLY A 55 3.95 9.00 -3.56
C GLY A 55 5.27 8.75 -4.30
N ASP A 56 6.38 8.54 -3.58
CA ASP A 56 7.70 8.33 -4.21
C ASP A 56 8.01 6.87 -4.53
N GLY A 57 7.12 5.94 -4.17
CA GLY A 57 7.24 4.51 -4.37
C GLY A 57 8.04 3.80 -3.28
N VAL A 58 8.36 4.47 -2.18
CA VAL A 58 9.03 3.90 -1.00
C VAL A 58 8.15 4.09 0.22
N SER A 59 7.94 3.02 0.98
CA SER A 59 7.18 3.16 2.23
C SER A 59 7.90 4.07 3.23
N ASP A 60 7.15 4.98 3.87
CA ASP A 60 7.62 5.90 4.91
C ASP A 60 8.30 5.14 6.07
N TYR A 61 7.83 3.92 6.37
CA TYR A 61 8.46 3.06 7.38
C TYR A 61 9.91 2.71 6.98
N THR A 62 10.14 2.43 5.70
CA THR A 62 11.47 2.15 5.14
C THR A 62 12.31 3.42 5.05
N GLU A 63 11.71 4.56 4.70
CA GLU A 63 12.40 5.86 4.70
C GLU A 63 12.85 6.26 6.10
N TYR A 64 11.99 6.09 7.10
CA TYR A 64 12.31 6.33 8.51
C TYR A 64 13.36 5.34 9.04
N ALA A 65 13.37 4.10 8.56
CA ALA A 65 14.38 3.09 8.90
C ALA A 65 15.69 3.22 8.09
N GLY A 66 15.75 4.13 7.11
CA GLY A 66 16.88 4.38 6.23
C GLY A 66 18.00 5.26 6.83
N PRO A 67 19.23 5.23 6.26
CA PRO A 67 20.44 5.76 6.89
C PRO A 67 20.66 7.27 6.73
N PHE A 68 19.61 8.11 6.66
CA PHE A 68 19.79 9.57 6.61
C PHE A 68 19.06 10.30 7.73
N PRO A 69 19.72 11.33 8.32
CA PRO A 69 19.59 11.68 9.71
C PRO A 69 18.51 12.74 9.92
N THR A 70 17.87 12.70 11.08
CA THR A 70 17.27 13.90 11.65
C THR A 70 18.37 14.96 11.82
N ALA A 71 18.39 15.95 10.92
CA ALA A 71 19.11 17.21 11.07
C ALA A 71 18.29 18.33 10.41
#